data_AF-A0A379LRT4-F1
#
_entry.id   AF-A0A379LRT4-F1
#
_cell.length_a   1.000
_cell.length_b   1.000
_cell.length_c   1.000
_cell.angle_alpha   90.00
_cell.angle_beta   90.00
_cell.angle_gamma   90.00
#
_symmetry.space_group_name_H-M   'P 1'
#
loop_
_entity.id
_entity.type
_entity.pdbx_description
1 polymer ?
#
loop_
_entity_poly.entity_id
_entity_poly.type
_entity_poly.pdbx_seq_one_letter_code
_entity_poly.pdbx_strand_id
1 'polypeptide(L)'
;MNDESVVFGISQPQLAQRRSAYWLCGIGIGLIWPVSVMIGAAIGQFIPDVSVIGLDAVFPAILIALIFPALRQRRTRIPATVGALLSLLATPLVPAGMPVLFSLLGLLTWRSRK
;
A
#
# COMPACT_ATOMS: atom_id res chain seq x y z
N MET A 1 -5.25 -3.07 -15.59
CA MET A 1 -6.54 -3.04 -14.86
C MET A 1 -6.23 -2.46 -13.50
N ASN A 2 -6.64 -1.22 -13.24
CA ASN A 2 -6.44 -0.55 -11.96
C ASN A 2 -7.81 -0.25 -11.34
N ASP A 3 -7.93 -0.29 -10.01
CA ASP A 3 -9.21 -0.16 -9.32
C ASP A 3 -9.84 1.22 -9.54
N GLU A 4 -9.03 2.28 -9.65
CA GLU A 4 -9.50 3.63 -9.96
C GLU A 4 -10.16 3.69 -11.33
N SER A 5 -9.62 3.02 -12.35
CA SER A 5 -10.24 2.99 -13.69
C SER A 5 -11.60 2.30 -13.68
N VAL A 6 -11.77 1.27 -12.84
CA VAL A 6 -13.04 0.59 -12.63
C VAL A 6 -14.02 1.51 -11.90
N VAL A 7 -13.60 2.15 -10.80
CA VAL A 7 -14.41 3.08 -10.02
C VAL A 7 -14.90 4.25 -10.87
N PHE A 8 -14.02 4.88 -11.65
CA PHE A 8 -14.39 5.97 -12.57
C PHE A 8 -15.32 5.49 -13.69
N GLY A 9 -15.10 4.27 -14.20
CA GLY A 9 -15.95 3.66 -15.21
C GLY A 9 -17.38 3.43 -14.70
N ILE A 10 -17.56 2.80 -13.53
CA ILE A 10 -18.90 2.48 -12.99
C ILE A 10 -19.67 3.71 -12.51
N SER A 11 -18.96 4.80 -12.19
CA SER A 11 -19.57 6.06 -11.75
C SER A 11 -20.30 6.83 -12.86
N GLN A 12 -20.14 6.43 -14.13
CA GLN A 12 -20.81 7.10 -15.26
C GLN A 12 -22.21 6.53 -15.53
N PRO A 13 -23.19 7.38 -15.91
CA PRO A 13 -24.57 6.95 -16.14
C PRO A 13 -24.77 6.18 -17.46
N GLN A 14 -24.09 6.56 -18.55
CA GLN A 14 -24.27 5.97 -19.88
C GLN A 14 -23.16 4.99 -20.27
N LEU A 15 -23.50 3.88 -20.94
CA LEU A 15 -22.56 2.81 -21.29
C LEU A 15 -21.34 3.28 -22.12
N ALA A 16 -21.56 4.22 -23.04
CA ALA A 16 -20.49 4.82 -23.84
C ALA A 16 -19.51 5.63 -22.98
N GLN A 17 -20.04 6.42 -22.04
CA GLN A 17 -19.25 7.22 -21.09
C GLN A 17 -18.50 6.34 -20.09
N ARG A 18 -19.09 5.21 -19.66
CA ARG A 18 -18.41 4.22 -18.81
C ARG A 18 -17.14 3.68 -19.48
N ARG A 19 -17.24 3.33 -20.77
CA ARG A 19 -16.10 2.82 -21.55
C ARG A 19 -15.04 3.91 -21.74
N SER A 20 -15.43 5.13 -22.11
CA SER A 20 -14.46 6.21 -22.28
C SER A 20 -13.77 6.58 -20.97
N ALA A 21 -14.50 6.70 -19.86
CA ALA A 21 -13.92 6.98 -18.54
C ALA A 21 -12.95 5.87 -18.09
N TYR A 22 -13.32 4.60 -18.29
CA TYR A 22 -12.45 3.47 -17.99
C TYR A 22 -11.15 3.50 -18.80
N TRP A 23 -11.23 3.69 -20.12
CA TRP A 23 -10.05 3.72 -20.98
C TRP A 23 -9.19 4.96 -20.77
N LEU A 24 -9.80 6.14 -20.60
CA LEU A 24 -9.06 7.38 -20.33
C LEU A 24 -8.31 7.30 -19.01
N CYS A 25 -8.95 6.81 -17.94
CA CYS A 25 -8.30 6.64 -16.64
C CYS A 25 -7.20 5.57 -16.72
N GLY A 26 -7.49 4.42 -17.34
CA GLY A 26 -6.53 3.33 -17.45
C GLY A 26 -5.30 3.67 -18.29
N ILE A 27 -5.49 4.29 -19.46
CA ILE A 27 -4.39 4.75 -20.33
C ILE A 27 -3.64 5.91 -19.67
N GLY A 28 -4.36 6.85 -19.07
CA GLY A 28 -3.76 7.97 -18.36
C GLY A 28 -2.80 7.50 -17.27
N ILE A 29 -3.26 6.62 -16.37
CA ILE A 29 -2.41 6.01 -15.35
C ILE A 29 -1.29 5.18 -15.99
N GLY A 30 -1.61 4.37 -16.99
CA GLY A 30 -0.63 3.52 -17.68
C GLY A 30 0.50 4.28 -18.36
N LEU A 31 0.28 5.52 -18.79
CA LEU A 31 1.31 6.37 -19.39
C LEU A 31 2.00 7.27 -18.38
N ILE A 32 1.23 7.93 -17.51
CA ILE A 32 1.77 8.88 -16.52
C ILE A 32 2.64 8.13 -15.51
N TRP A 33 2.22 6.95 -15.07
CA TRP A 33 2.95 6.21 -14.03
C TRP A 33 4.38 5.86 -14.44
N PRO A 34 4.64 5.19 -15.58
CA PRO A 34 6.02 4.91 -16.01
C PRO A 34 6.82 6.18 -16.28
N VAL A 35 6.20 7.21 -16.87
CA VAL A 35 6.88 8.49 -17.14
C VAL A 35 7.32 9.15 -15.83
N SER A 36 6.44 9.23 -14.84
CA SER A 36 6.76 9.76 -13.51
C SER A 36 7.85 8.94 -12.81
N VAL A 37 7.83 7.61 -12.94
CA VAL A 37 8.88 6.73 -12.39
C VAL A 37 10.22 6.99 -13.08
N MET A 38 10.25 7.10 -14.41
CA MET A 38 11.48 7.40 -15.15
C MET A 38 12.05 8.78 -14.79
N ILE A 39 11.18 9.79 -14.67
CA ILE A 39 11.57 11.13 -14.23
C ILE A 39 12.12 11.08 -12.80
N GLY A 40 11.43 10.40 -11.89
CA GLY A 40 11.87 10.24 -10.49
C GLY A 40 13.21 9.52 -10.39
N ALA A 41 13.42 8.47 -11.19
CA ALA A 41 14.69 7.75 -11.25
C ALA A 41 15.83 8.63 -11.79
N ALA A 42 15.56 9.41 -12.85
CA ALA A 42 16.54 10.34 -13.41
C ALA A 42 16.92 11.44 -12.40
N ILE A 43 15.94 12.03 -11.71
CA ILE A 43 16.19 13.03 -10.66
C ILE A 43 16.96 12.41 -9.48
N GLY A 44 16.60 11.18 -9.07
CA GLY A 44 17.24 10.48 -7.97
C GLY A 44 18.73 10.23 -8.15
N GLN A 45 19.21 10.10 -9.40
CA GLN A 45 20.65 9.97 -9.70
C GLN A 45 21.47 11.21 -9.35
N PHE A 46 20.84 12.39 -9.26
CA PHE A 46 21.51 13.64 -8.88
C PHE A 46 21.55 13.86 -7.37
N ILE A 47 20.89 13.00 -6.58
CA ILE A 47 20.85 13.11 -5.12
C ILE A 47 22.01 12.28 -4.55
N PRO A 48 23.05 12.91 -3.97
CA PRO A 48 24.27 12.21 -3.55
C PRO A 48 24.04 11.19 -2.45
N ASP A 49 23.05 11.43 -1.58
CA ASP A 49 22.72 10.52 -0.47
C ASP A 49 21.24 10.59 -0.08
N VAL A 50 20.42 9.75 -0.72
CA VAL A 50 18.97 9.64 -0.46
C VAL A 50 18.63 9.06 0.93
N SER A 51 19.60 8.44 1.59
CA SER A 51 19.42 7.85 2.93
C SER A 51 19.20 8.93 4.01
N VAL A 52 19.86 10.09 3.85
CA VAL A 52 19.84 11.21 4.81
C VAL A 52 18.47 11.91 4.86
N ILE A 53 17.73 11.90 3.74
CA ILE A 53 16.39 12.51 3.67
C ILE A 53 15.27 11.56 4.14
N GLY A 54 15.61 10.35 4.61
CA GLY A 54 14.64 9.38 5.12
C GLY A 54 13.74 8.79 4.05
N LEU A 55 14.21 8.72 2.80
CA LEU A 55 13.43 8.21 1.67
C LEU A 55 12.95 6.77 1.91
N ASP A 56 13.77 5.95 2.59
CA ASP A 56 13.44 4.57 2.97
C ASP A 56 12.25 4.46 3.95
N ALA A 57 12.00 5.52 4.72
CA ALA A 57 10.90 5.56 5.67
C ALA A 57 9.57 6.05 5.05
N VAL A 58 9.61 6.65 3.85
CA VAL A 58 8.43 7.22 3.19
C VAL A 58 7.38 6.14 2.92
N PHE A 59 7.78 4.99 2.39
CA PHE A 59 6.84 3.92 2.07
C PHE A 59 6.18 3.31 3.34
N PRO A 60 6.92 2.90 4.39
CA PRO A 60 6.32 2.52 5.67
C PRO A 60 5.40 3.59 6.26
N ALA A 61 5.77 4.87 6.18
CA ALA A 61 4.96 5.97 6.70
C ALA A 61 3.62 6.09 5.95
N ILE A 62 3.60 5.98 4.63
CA ILE A 62 2.37 5.99 3.83
C ILE A 62 1.48 4.81 4.21
N LEU A 63 2.04 3.60 4.34
CA LEU A 63 1.27 2.43 4.78
C LEU A 63 0.65 2.64 6.15
N ILE A 64 1.41 3.16 7.11
CA ILE A 64 0.91 3.48 8.45
C ILE A 64 -0.23 4.51 8.36
N ALA A 65 -0.07 5.56 7.55
CA ALA A 65 -1.11 6.59 7.36
C ALA A 65 -2.41 6.00 6.79
N LEU A 66 -2.31 5.08 5.82
CA LEU A 66 -3.46 4.41 5.21
C LEU A 66 -4.20 3.49 6.20
N ILE A 67 -3.47 2.75 7.04
CA ILE A 67 -4.08 1.85 8.03
C ILE A 67 -4.51 2.56 9.32
N PHE A 68 -4.06 3.80 9.55
CA PHE A 68 -4.31 4.55 10.78
C PHE A 68 -5.80 4.62 11.17
N PRO A 69 -6.75 4.87 10.23
CA PRO A 69 -8.18 4.85 10.56
C PRO A 69 -8.66 3.47 11.04
N ALA A 70 -8.15 2.39 10.43
CA ALA A 70 -8.51 1.02 10.81
C ALA A 70 -7.98 0.65 12.21
N LEU A 71 -6.82 1.16 12.60
CA LEU A 71 -6.21 0.94 13.92
C LEU A 71 -6.95 1.64 15.07
N ARG A 72 -7.85 2.58 14.80
CA ARG A 72 -8.69 3.21 15.84
C ARG A 72 -9.63 2.21 16.51
N GLN A 73 -10.02 1.14 15.80
CA GLN A 73 -10.89 0.11 16.35
C GLN A 73 -10.10 -0.86 17.23
N ARG A 74 -10.51 -1.02 18.49
CA ARG A 74 -9.84 -1.94 19.43
C ARG A 74 -9.77 -3.39 18.93
N ARG A 75 -10.77 -3.80 18.14
CA ARG A 75 -10.87 -5.13 17.50
C ARG A 75 -9.76 -5.36 16.47
N THR A 76 -9.34 -4.31 15.76
CA THR A 76 -8.29 -4.37 14.73
C THR A 76 -6.92 -4.09 15.32
N ARG A 77 -6.86 -3.19 16.31
CA ARG A 77 -5.60 -2.79 16.95
C ARG A 77 -4.86 -3.96 17.60
N ILE A 78 -5.57 -4.81 18.35
CA ILE A 78 -4.94 -5.93 19.07
C ILE A 78 -4.27 -6.93 18.11
N PRO A 79 -4.98 -7.52 17.12
CA PRO A 79 -4.36 -8.40 16.13
C PRO A 79 -3.23 -7.74 15.36
N ALA A 80 -3.39 -6.47 14.96
CA ALA A 80 -2.36 -5.73 14.24
C ALA A 80 -1.08 -5.55 15.07
N THR A 81 -1.19 -5.16 16.34
CA THR A 81 -0.02 -5.02 17.23
C THR A 81 0.67 -6.35 17.51
N VAL A 82 -0.09 -7.43 17.72
CA VAL A 82 0.48 -8.76 17.96
C VAL A 82 1.19 -9.26 16.70
N GLY A 83 0.56 -9.13 15.54
CA GLY A 83 1.17 -9.48 14.25
C GLY A 83 2.44 -8.69 13.97
N ALA A 84 2.45 -7.38 14.24
CA ALA A 84 3.63 -6.54 14.10
C ALA A 84 4.78 -6.98 15.01
N LEU A 85 4.50 -7.31 16.27
CA LEU A 85 5.49 -7.83 17.21
C LEU A 85 6.06 -9.18 16.76
N LEU A 86 5.20 -10.10 16.32
CA LEU A 86 5.63 -11.41 15.81
C LEU A 86 6.51 -11.26 14.57
N SER A 87 6.14 -10.38 13.65
CA SER A 87 6.97 -10.06 12.49
C SER A 87 8.32 -9.50 12.92
N LEU A 88 8.35 -8.54 13.84
CA LEU A 88 9.59 -7.90 14.28
C LEU A 88 10.54 -8.90 14.95
N LEU A 89 10.00 -9.80 15.78
CA LEU A 89 10.77 -10.86 16.44
C LEU A 89 11.26 -11.93 15.47
N ALA A 90 10.54 -12.17 14.37
CA ALA A 90 10.96 -13.11 13.33
C ALA A 90 12.07 -12.55 12.44
N THR A 91 12.17 -11.23 12.25
CA THR A 91 13.13 -10.57 11.35
C THR A 91 14.57 -11.09 11.42
N PRO A 92 15.21 -11.29 12.59
CA PRO A 92 16.59 -11.81 12.64
C PRO A 92 16.71 -13.32 12.37
N LEU A 93 15.60 -14.07 12.38
CA LEU A 93 15.59 -15.53 12.34
C LEU A 93 15.25 -16.11 10.97
N VAL A 94 14.59 -15.34 10.09
CA VAL A 94 14.06 -15.84 8.81
C VAL A 94 14.45 -14.95 7.61
N PRO A 95 14.45 -15.50 6.38
CA PRO A 95 14.76 -14.73 5.18
C PRO A 95 13.82 -13.56 4.94
N ALA A 96 14.28 -12.56 4.18
CA ALA A 96 13.47 -11.41 3.79
C ALA A 96 12.13 -11.84 3.17
N GLY A 97 11.04 -11.16 3.57
CA GLY A 97 9.67 -11.46 3.13
C GLY A 97 8.91 -12.44 4.04
N MET A 98 9.58 -13.38 4.70
CA MET A 98 8.94 -14.31 5.65
C MET A 98 8.37 -13.64 6.92
N PRO A 99 9.02 -12.63 7.55
CA PRO A 99 8.51 -11.99 8.76
C PRO A 99 7.07 -11.48 8.61
N VAL A 100 6.75 -10.94 7.43
CA VAL A 100 5.43 -10.40 7.12
C VAL A 100 4.36 -11.49 7.15
N LEU A 101 4.67 -12.72 6.73
CA LEU A 101 3.72 -13.84 6.79
C LEU A 101 3.43 -14.24 8.24
N PHE A 102 4.44 -14.22 9.12
CA PHE A 102 4.25 -14.49 10.55
C PHE A 102 3.32 -13.48 11.23
N SER A 103 3.19 -12.26 10.69
CA SER A 103 2.22 -11.28 11.21
C SER A 103 0.78 -11.78 11.18
N LEU A 104 0.45 -12.71 10.27
CA LEU A 104 -0.88 -13.33 10.17
C LEU A 104 -1.26 -14.12 11.44
N LEU A 105 -0.28 -14.63 12.19
CA LEU A 105 -0.53 -15.28 13.47
C LEU A 105 -1.17 -14.32 14.49
N GLY A 106 -1.01 -13.01 14.32
CA GLY A 106 -1.72 -12.00 15.11
C GLY A 106 -3.25 -12.11 14.98
N LEU A 107 -3.76 -12.60 13.84
CA LEU A 107 -5.20 -12.83 13.63
C LEU A 107 -5.78 -13.87 14.58
N LEU A 108 -4.97 -14.78 15.15
CA LEU A 108 -5.43 -15.74 16.15
C LEU A 108 -5.94 -15.04 17.43
N THR A 109 -5.52 -13.81 17.66
CA THR A 109 -6.02 -12.98 18.78
C THR A 109 -7.34 -12.29 18.47
N TRP A 110 -7.86 -12.43 17.25
CA TRP A 110 -9.14 -11.87 16.85
C TRP A 110 -10.29 -12.59 17.56
N ARG A 111 -10.77 -11.98 18.64
CA ARG A 111 -12.03 -12.39 19.27
C ARG A 111 -13.21 -11.84 18.49
N SER A 112 -13.91 -12.71 17.78
CA SER A 112 -15.29 -12.46 17.37
C SER A 112 -16.17 -12.53 18.61
N ARG A 113 -16.52 -11.38 19.20
CA ARG A 113 -17.65 -11.35 20.13
C ARG A 113 -18.92 -11.49 19.28
N LYS A 114 -19.64 -12.60 19.49
CA LYS A 114 -21.10 -12.61 19.31
C LYS A 114 -21.71 -11.59 20.28
#